data_AF-A0A524F4D0-F1
#
_entry.id   AF-A0A524F4D0-F1
#
_cell.length_a   1.000
_cell.length_b   1.000
_cell.length_c   1.000
_cell.angle_alpha   90.00
_cell.angle_beta   90.00
_cell.angle_gamma   90.00
#
_symmetry.space_group_name_H-M   'P 1'
#
loop_
_entity.id
_entity.type
_entity.pdbx_description
1 polymer ?
#
loop_
_entity_poly.entity_id
_entity_poly.type
_entity_poly.pdbx_seq_one_letter_code
_entity_poly.pdbx_strand_id
1 'polypeptide(L)'
;MSIEKDKKPIQVFQLNDEAGEFEELDVDPKVKLYELLDPAFSLLFLDANHFKAWAWHGSETSTRMKFLTAKLAPSVRDKGVVAMKISTIDDGSEPLAFKIMVGMQEEEDLNQEGVQDSGRIADEKDYELLDLLKREKILLVLAKSKLPIEYKRELVVVNEKVFKYNVTDKHINGQIIQEEELIELSESVPDGPYLFDKYIPRILFSFNKIALTELLRRRTPQEIELERQKQAPMEPQETNY
;
A
#
# COMPACT_ATOMS: atom_id res chain seq x y z
N MET A 1 28.72 3.50 -2.93
CA MET A 1 28.21 4.60 -2.08
C MET A 1 26.78 4.25 -1.73
N SER A 2 26.60 3.59 -0.59
CA SER A 2 25.31 3.08 -0.15
C SER A 2 24.48 4.25 0.35
N ILE A 3 23.38 4.55 -0.35
CA ILE A 3 22.35 5.43 0.18
C ILE A 3 21.56 4.57 1.15
N GLU A 4 21.90 4.61 2.44
CA GLU A 4 21.00 4.14 3.49
C GLU A 4 19.71 4.94 3.33
N LYS A 5 18.66 4.30 2.81
CA LYS A 5 17.32 4.88 2.85
C LYS A 5 16.92 4.89 4.33
N ASP A 6 16.69 6.07 4.89
CA ASP A 6 16.11 6.25 6.22
C ASP A 6 14.77 5.48 6.30
N LYS A 7 14.82 4.22 6.75
CA LYS A 7 13.62 3.45 7.07
C LYS A 7 13.01 4.11 8.30
N LYS A 8 11.74 4.50 8.22
CA LYS A 8 11.03 4.99 9.41
C LYS A 8 10.86 3.82 10.38
N PRO A 9 11.08 4.01 11.69
CA PRO A 9 10.83 2.96 12.67
C PRO A 9 9.35 2.56 12.65
N ILE A 10 9.09 1.29 12.92
CA ILE A 10 7.73 0.77 13.10
C ILE A 10 7.29 1.16 14.50
N GLN A 11 6.19 1.89 14.61
CA GLN A 11 5.63 2.24 15.92
C GLN A 11 4.76 1.08 16.39
N VAL A 12 4.85 0.75 17.67
CA VAL A 12 4.10 -0.36 18.26
C VAL A 12 3.28 0.17 19.42
N PHE A 13 2.01 -0.23 19.47
CA PHE A 13 1.10 0.13 20.55
C PHE A 13 0.53 -1.14 21.16
N GLN A 14 0.36 -1.15 22.48
CA GLN A 14 -0.32 -2.19 23.21
C GLN A 14 -1.66 -1.70 23.71
N LEU A 15 -2.71 -2.52 23.56
CA LEU A 15 -4.01 -2.22 24.16
C LEU A 15 -3.95 -2.46 25.67
N ASN A 16 -4.31 -1.43 26.43
CA ASN A 16 -4.65 -1.55 27.84
C ASN A 16 -6.17 -1.79 27.97
N ASP A 17 -6.60 -3.01 28.31
CA ASP A 17 -8.03 -3.37 28.40
C ASP A 17 -8.76 -2.68 29.57
N GLU A 18 -8.04 -2.41 30.67
CA GLU A 18 -8.59 -1.74 31.84
C GLU A 18 -8.87 -0.26 31.55
N ALA A 19 -7.89 0.43 30.97
CA ALA A 19 -8.02 1.85 30.59
C ALA A 19 -8.84 2.03 29.29
N GLY A 20 -8.90 1.01 28.44
CA GLY A 20 -9.59 1.06 27.16
C GLY A 20 -8.90 1.96 26.14
N GLU A 21 -7.57 2.00 26.15
CA GLU A 21 -6.76 2.84 25.27
C GLU A 21 -5.50 2.11 24.77
N PHE A 22 -4.86 2.69 23.76
CA PHE A 22 -3.56 2.22 23.25
C PHE A 22 -2.44 3.03 23.87
N GLU A 23 -1.43 2.31 24.36
CA GLU A 23 -0.18 2.87 24.87
C GLU A 23 0.95 2.58 23.87
N GLU A 24 1.72 3.61 23.48
CA GLU A 24 2.89 3.41 22.61
C GLU A 24 4.01 2.74 23.39
N LEU A 25 4.57 1.67 22.85
CA LEU A 25 5.71 0.97 23.42
C LEU A 25 7.01 1.63 22.98
N ASP A 26 7.88 1.93 23.94
CA ASP A 26 9.27 2.33 23.66
C ASP A 26 10.11 1.07 23.42
N VAL A 27 10.20 0.68 22.14
CA VAL A 27 10.90 -0.54 21.72
C VAL A 27 12.35 -0.21 21.37
N ASP A 28 13.31 -0.85 22.04
CA ASP A 28 14.73 -0.74 21.69
C ASP A 28 14.93 -1.18 20.23
N PRO A 29 15.60 -0.38 19.37
CA PRO A 29 15.86 -0.73 17.97
C PRO A 29 16.55 -2.10 17.75
N LYS A 30 17.18 -2.69 18.77
CA LYS A 30 17.83 -4.00 18.72
C LYS A 30 16.87 -5.16 18.97
N VAL A 31 15.72 -4.92 19.58
CA VAL A 31 14.71 -5.96 19.86
C VAL A 31 13.98 -6.29 18.56
N LYS A 32 13.91 -7.58 18.25
CA LYS A 32 13.13 -8.03 17.10
C LYS A 32 11.65 -7.98 17.47
N LEU A 33 10.84 -7.36 16.62
CA LEU A 33 9.43 -7.10 16.93
C LEU A 33 8.61 -8.37 17.19
N TYR A 34 9.02 -9.52 16.66
CA TYR A 34 8.36 -10.79 16.95
C TYR A 34 8.42 -11.20 18.41
N GLU A 35 9.44 -10.72 19.15
CA GLU A 35 9.60 -11.02 20.58
C GLU A 35 8.53 -10.32 21.44
N LEU A 36 7.79 -9.37 20.85
CA LEU A 36 6.67 -8.68 21.50
C LEU A 36 5.36 -9.47 21.39
N LEU A 37 5.28 -10.50 20.53
CA LEU A 37 4.03 -11.24 20.28
C LEU A 37 3.71 -12.19 21.44
N ASP A 38 3.08 -11.63 22.47
CA ASP A 38 2.60 -12.37 23.64
C ASP A 38 1.13 -12.78 23.46
N PRO A 39 0.75 -14.07 23.67
CA PRO A 39 -0.62 -14.56 23.57
C PRO A 39 -1.66 -13.76 24.37
N ALA A 40 -1.28 -13.08 25.45
CA ALA A 40 -2.18 -12.26 26.26
C ALA A 40 -2.43 -10.85 25.70
N PHE A 41 -1.69 -10.41 24.68
CA PHE A 41 -1.71 -9.01 24.23
C PHE A 41 -2.47 -8.79 22.93
N SER A 42 -3.06 -7.60 22.79
CA SER A 42 -3.49 -7.06 21.51
C SER A 42 -2.59 -5.88 21.16
N LEU A 43 -1.92 -5.98 20.01
CA LEU A 43 -0.89 -5.06 19.57
C LEU A 43 -1.31 -4.38 18.27
N LEU A 44 -0.89 -3.13 18.10
CA LEU A 44 -1.05 -2.39 16.86
C LEU A 44 0.33 -1.93 16.36
N PHE A 45 0.73 -2.44 15.20
CA PHE A 45 1.98 -2.04 14.54
C PHE A 45 1.67 -1.05 13.43
N LEU A 46 2.34 0.10 13.41
CA LEU A 46 2.25 1.09 12.35
C LEU A 46 3.51 1.05 11.48
N ASP A 47 3.37 0.49 10.29
CA ASP A 47 4.44 0.37 9.31
C ASP A 47 4.29 1.46 8.23
N ALA A 48 4.95 2.58 8.49
CA ALA A 48 4.98 3.72 7.57
C ALA A 48 5.73 3.45 6.27
N ASN A 49 6.62 2.46 6.24
CA ASN A 49 7.38 2.11 5.03
C ASN A 49 6.50 1.33 4.05
N HIS A 50 5.55 0.54 4.55
CA HIS A 50 4.63 -0.27 3.74
C HIS A 50 3.18 0.22 3.72
N PHE A 51 2.89 1.36 4.36
CA PHE A 51 1.56 1.98 4.43
C PHE A 51 0.49 1.05 5.04
N LYS A 52 0.89 0.29 6.06
CA LYS A 52 0.05 -0.74 6.66
C LYS A 52 0.07 -0.65 8.18
N ALA A 53 -1.09 -0.83 8.77
CA ALA A 53 -1.26 -1.02 10.19
C ALA A 53 -1.68 -2.47 10.45
N TRP A 54 -1.09 -3.11 11.45
CA TRP A 54 -1.37 -4.51 11.78
C TRP A 54 -1.93 -4.58 13.19
N ALA A 55 -3.19 -4.96 13.31
CA ALA A 55 -3.84 -5.23 14.58
C ALA A 55 -3.70 -6.72 14.89
N TRP A 56 -2.70 -7.08 15.68
CA TRP A 56 -2.42 -8.47 16.05
C TRP A 56 -3.08 -8.81 17.39
N HIS A 57 -3.70 -9.98 17.46
CA HIS A 57 -4.38 -10.51 18.64
C HIS A 57 -3.76 -11.81 19.09
N GLY A 58 -3.17 -11.79 20.28
CA GLY A 58 -2.74 -13.00 20.96
C GLY A 58 -3.90 -13.98 21.19
N SER A 59 -3.58 -15.28 21.23
CA SER A 59 -4.58 -16.34 21.35
C SER A 59 -5.37 -16.35 22.66
N GLU A 60 -4.87 -15.68 23.71
CA GLU A 60 -5.51 -15.53 25.02
C GLU A 60 -6.30 -14.21 25.17
N THR A 61 -6.35 -13.38 24.12
CA THR A 61 -7.07 -12.09 24.16
C THR A 61 -8.60 -12.27 24.19
N SER A 62 -9.26 -11.45 25.02
CA SER A 62 -10.72 -11.51 25.16
C SER A 62 -11.47 -10.87 23.98
N THR A 63 -12.73 -11.25 23.76
CA THR A 63 -13.61 -10.61 22.75
C THR A 63 -13.69 -9.09 22.93
N ARG A 64 -13.67 -8.62 24.18
CA ARG A 64 -13.66 -7.19 24.51
C ARG A 64 -12.40 -6.50 23.97
N MET A 65 -11.22 -7.10 24.18
CA MET A 65 -9.96 -6.58 23.68
C MET A 65 -9.95 -6.48 22.15
N LYS A 66 -10.46 -7.50 21.46
CA LYS A 66 -10.59 -7.49 19.99
C LYS A 66 -11.51 -6.36 19.51
N PHE A 67 -12.65 -6.18 20.17
CA PHE A 67 -13.58 -5.07 19.87
C PHE A 67 -12.95 -3.70 20.11
N LEU A 68 -12.28 -3.50 21.25
CA LEU A 68 -11.59 -2.26 21.56
C LEU A 68 -10.50 -1.94 20.55
N THR A 69 -9.69 -2.92 20.17
CA THR A 69 -8.65 -2.76 19.14
C THR A 69 -9.25 -2.30 17.81
N ALA A 70 -10.31 -2.98 17.33
CA ALA A 70 -10.98 -2.60 16.07
C ALA A 70 -11.56 -1.18 16.12
N LYS A 71 -12.09 -0.78 17.28
CA LYS A 71 -12.65 0.56 17.52
C LYS A 71 -11.58 1.65 17.59
N LEU A 72 -10.44 1.36 18.23
CA LEU A 72 -9.42 2.37 18.58
C LEU A 72 -8.30 2.47 17.53
N ALA A 73 -7.98 1.39 16.83
CA ALA A 73 -6.89 1.38 15.86
C ALA A 73 -7.00 2.46 14.76
N PRO A 74 -8.20 2.80 14.24
CA PRO A 74 -8.35 3.91 13.29
C PRO A 74 -7.88 5.24 13.85
N SER A 75 -8.22 5.57 15.10
CA SER A 75 -7.86 6.86 15.70
C SER A 75 -6.37 6.97 15.98
N VAL A 76 -5.72 5.87 16.38
CA VAL A 76 -4.26 5.82 16.57
C VAL A 76 -3.55 5.95 15.22
N ARG A 77 -4.03 5.24 14.20
CA ARG A 77 -3.52 5.35 12.82
C ARG A 77 -3.63 6.78 12.29
N ASP A 78 -4.78 7.42 12.47
CA ASP A 78 -5.08 8.74 11.90
C ASP A 78 -4.28 9.88 12.55
N LYS A 79 -3.67 9.64 13.72
CA LYS A 79 -2.64 10.54 14.29
C LYS A 79 -1.35 10.55 13.48
N GLY A 80 -1.11 9.53 12.65
CA GLY A 80 0.01 9.45 11.72
C GLY A 80 -0.20 10.29 10.45
N VAL A 81 0.90 10.79 9.86
CA VAL A 81 0.87 11.64 8.65
C VAL A 81 0.44 10.87 7.38
N VAL A 82 0.31 9.55 7.46
CA VAL A 82 0.21 8.68 6.29
C VAL A 82 -1.03 7.79 6.38
N ALA A 83 -1.85 7.80 5.33
CA ALA A 83 -2.99 6.88 5.21
C ALA A 83 -2.51 5.42 5.20
N MET A 84 -2.99 4.62 6.14
CA MET A 84 -2.68 3.19 6.27
C MET A 84 -3.94 2.33 6.26
N LYS A 85 -3.84 1.12 5.70
CA LYS A 85 -4.88 0.10 5.85
C LYS A 85 -4.62 -0.72 7.11
N ILE A 86 -5.64 -0.90 7.95
CA ILE A 86 -5.56 -1.79 9.11
C ILE A 86 -5.90 -3.21 8.65
N SER A 87 -5.06 -4.17 9.01
CA SER A 87 -5.32 -5.60 8.87
C SER A 87 -5.32 -6.25 10.24
N THR A 88 -6.39 -6.94 10.56
CA THR A 88 -6.50 -7.74 11.79
C THR A 88 -5.86 -9.10 11.55
N ILE A 89 -5.09 -9.58 12.53
CA ILE A 89 -4.39 -10.86 12.53
C ILE A 89 -4.64 -11.52 13.88
N ASP A 90 -4.96 -12.81 13.88
CA ASP A 90 -4.98 -13.63 15.08
C ASP A 90 -3.70 -14.46 15.17
N ASP A 91 -3.24 -14.70 16.39
CA ASP A 91 -2.11 -15.56 16.74
C ASP A 91 -2.21 -16.95 16.07
N GLY A 92 -1.13 -17.35 15.39
CA GLY A 92 -1.05 -18.59 14.62
C GLY A 92 -1.71 -18.53 13.24
N SER A 93 -2.21 -17.35 12.83
CA SER A 93 -2.73 -17.09 11.48
C SER A 93 -1.98 -15.97 10.76
N GLU A 94 -0.74 -15.68 11.18
CA GLU A 94 0.06 -14.59 10.65
C GLU A 94 0.38 -14.78 9.15
N PRO A 95 0.05 -13.81 8.29
CA PRO A 95 0.47 -13.86 6.90
C PRO A 95 1.98 -13.66 6.78
N LEU A 96 2.59 -14.22 5.73
CA LEU A 96 4.03 -14.09 5.43
C LEU A 96 4.53 -12.64 5.49
N ALA A 97 3.75 -11.70 4.95
CA ALA A 97 4.10 -10.28 4.98
C ALA A 97 4.20 -9.70 6.42
N PHE A 98 3.40 -10.20 7.36
CA PHE A 98 3.52 -9.83 8.77
C PHE A 98 4.76 -10.47 9.39
N LYS A 99 4.98 -11.77 9.15
CA LYS A 99 6.16 -12.50 9.65
C LYS A 99 7.47 -11.83 9.24
N ILE A 100 7.57 -11.39 7.98
CA ILE A 100 8.73 -10.60 7.50
C ILE A 100 8.83 -9.26 8.25
N MET A 101 7.72 -8.53 8.38
CA MET A 101 7.68 -7.23 9.05
C MET A 101 8.16 -7.31 10.50
N VAL A 102 7.74 -8.34 11.24
CA VAL A 102 8.18 -8.52 12.63
C VAL A 102 9.57 -9.17 12.78
N GLY A 103 10.19 -9.55 11.67
CA GLY A 103 11.53 -10.17 11.65
C GLY A 103 11.56 -11.67 11.97
N MET A 104 10.43 -12.39 11.81
CA MET A 104 10.37 -13.85 11.92
C MET A 104 10.93 -14.57 10.67
N GLN A 105 10.84 -13.93 9.50
CA GLN A 105 11.27 -14.49 8.21
C GLN A 105 12.03 -13.42 7.41
N GLU A 106 12.93 -13.84 6.52
CA GLU A 106 13.73 -12.92 5.71
C GLU A 106 13.04 -12.63 4.37
N GLU A 107 13.24 -11.44 3.80
CA GLU A 107 12.66 -11.06 2.49
C GLU A 107 13.15 -11.95 1.33
N GLU A 108 14.24 -12.69 1.52
CA GLU A 108 14.85 -13.58 0.53
C GLU A 108 14.11 -14.92 0.39
N ASP A 109 13.31 -15.31 1.38
CA ASP A 109 12.46 -16.52 1.35
C ASP A 109 11.31 -16.41 0.34
N LEU A 110 10.95 -15.19 -0.09
CA LEU A 110 9.94 -14.93 -1.12
C LEU A 110 10.32 -15.45 -2.51
N ASN A 111 11.62 -15.67 -2.75
CA ASN A 111 12.13 -16.04 -4.07
C ASN A 111 12.44 -17.55 -4.20
N GLN A 112 12.38 -18.33 -3.13
CA GLN A 112 12.76 -19.76 -3.14
C GLN A 112 11.59 -20.74 -2.98
N GLU A 113 10.40 -20.31 -2.56
CA GLU A 113 9.28 -21.23 -2.37
C GLU A 113 8.29 -21.20 -3.54
N GLY A 114 8.56 -22.04 -4.53
CA GLY A 114 7.50 -22.67 -5.31
C GLY A 114 6.69 -23.58 -4.39
N VAL A 115 5.50 -23.13 -3.99
CA VAL A 115 4.36 -23.92 -3.49
C VAL A 115 4.74 -25.20 -2.74
N GLN A 116 5.16 -25.07 -1.48
CA GLN A 116 4.96 -26.12 -0.47
C GLN A 116 4.71 -25.47 0.89
N ASP A 117 3.50 -24.92 1.09
CA ASP A 117 2.96 -24.85 2.44
C ASP A 117 1.68 -25.68 2.54
N SER A 118 1.70 -26.46 3.61
CA SER A 118 0.77 -27.48 4.04
C SER A 118 -0.65 -26.94 4.28
N GLY A 119 -1.61 -27.50 3.54
CA GLY A 119 -2.93 -27.82 4.10
C GLY A 119 -3.88 -26.69 4.48
N ARG A 120 -3.69 -25.45 4.02
CA ARG A 120 -4.78 -24.44 4.01
C ARG A 120 -5.16 -24.13 2.56
N ILE A 121 -6.36 -24.57 2.18
CA ILE A 121 -7.01 -24.14 0.94
C ILE A 121 -7.22 -22.63 1.09
N ALA A 122 -6.35 -21.84 0.48
CA ALA A 122 -6.57 -20.42 0.29
C ALA A 122 -7.74 -20.29 -0.70
N ASP A 123 -8.87 -19.75 -0.25
CA ASP A 123 -10.05 -19.57 -1.09
C ASP A 123 -9.77 -18.57 -2.22
N GLU A 124 -10.39 -18.74 -3.40
CA GLU A 124 -10.28 -17.82 -4.55
C GLU A 124 -10.52 -16.34 -4.18
N LYS A 125 -11.34 -16.08 -3.17
CA LYS A 125 -11.61 -14.73 -2.65
C LYS A 125 -10.41 -14.10 -1.95
N ASP A 126 -9.56 -14.88 -1.32
CA ASP A 126 -8.34 -14.37 -0.68
C ASP A 126 -7.33 -13.95 -1.75
N TYR A 127 -7.24 -14.69 -2.85
CA TYR A 127 -6.42 -14.31 -3.99
C TYR A 127 -6.94 -13.04 -4.68
N GLU A 128 -8.26 -12.89 -4.87
CA GLU A 128 -8.85 -11.66 -5.41
C GLU A 128 -8.64 -10.46 -4.47
N LEU A 129 -8.83 -10.63 -3.17
CA LEU A 129 -8.61 -9.57 -2.18
C LEU A 129 -7.13 -9.18 -2.11
N LEU A 130 -6.21 -10.15 -2.19
CA LEU A 130 -4.78 -9.90 -2.28
C LEU A 130 -4.39 -9.20 -3.60
N ASP A 131 -5.04 -9.51 -4.72
CA ASP A 131 -4.79 -8.84 -6.00
C ASP A 131 -5.35 -7.41 -6.00
N LEU A 132 -6.53 -7.19 -5.43
CA LEU A 132 -7.11 -5.85 -5.20
C LEU A 132 -6.22 -5.02 -4.26
N LEU A 133 -5.71 -5.62 -3.18
CA LEU A 133 -4.74 -5.00 -2.27
C LEU A 133 -3.43 -4.66 -2.98
N LYS A 134 -2.96 -5.49 -3.90
CA LYS A 134 -1.80 -5.19 -4.76
C LYS A 134 -2.11 -3.99 -5.67
N ARG A 135 -3.29 -3.94 -6.31
CA ARG A 135 -3.71 -2.85 -7.21
C ARG A 135 -3.84 -1.50 -6.50
N GLU A 136 -4.53 -1.45 -5.36
CA GLU A 136 -4.62 -0.24 -4.52
C GLU A 136 -3.23 0.24 -4.06
N LYS A 137 -2.35 -0.70 -3.68
CA LYS A 137 -0.97 -0.39 -3.32
C LYS A 137 -0.17 0.17 -4.50
N ILE A 138 -0.35 -0.38 -5.70
CA ILE A 138 0.27 0.14 -6.92
C ILE A 138 -0.21 1.56 -7.17
N LEU A 139 -1.53 1.82 -7.15
CA LEU A 139 -2.09 3.16 -7.32
C LEU A 139 -1.52 4.16 -6.30
N LEU A 140 -1.40 3.77 -5.03
CA LEU A 140 -0.83 4.63 -3.99
C LEU A 140 0.65 4.99 -4.27
N VAL A 141 1.45 4.01 -4.72
CA VAL A 141 2.85 4.22 -5.11
C VAL A 141 2.93 5.17 -6.32
N LEU A 142 2.06 4.94 -7.31
CA LEU A 142 1.98 5.74 -8.53
C LEU A 142 1.58 7.19 -8.26
N ALA A 143 0.63 7.43 -7.36
CA ALA A 143 0.19 8.76 -6.93
C ALA A 143 1.31 9.54 -6.20
N LYS A 144 2.12 8.85 -5.39
CA LYS A 144 3.29 9.46 -4.73
C LYS A 144 4.40 9.80 -5.70
N SER A 145 4.58 9.00 -6.75
CA SER A 145 5.51 9.29 -7.83
C SER A 145 4.91 10.35 -8.76
N LYS A 146 4.95 11.61 -8.34
CA LYS A 146 4.53 12.73 -9.20
C LYS A 146 5.21 12.61 -10.58
N LEU A 147 4.43 12.81 -11.62
CA LEU A 147 4.92 12.82 -13.00
C LEU A 147 5.19 14.26 -13.42
N PRO A 148 6.29 14.51 -14.16
CA PRO A 148 6.48 15.79 -14.82
C PRO A 148 5.31 16.04 -15.79
N ILE A 149 4.90 17.30 -15.91
CA ILE A 149 3.69 17.68 -16.65
C ILE A 149 3.77 17.32 -18.15
N GLU A 150 4.98 17.16 -18.68
CA GLU A 150 5.23 16.76 -20.07
C GLU A 150 4.86 15.30 -20.34
N TYR A 151 4.58 14.49 -19.31
CA TYR A 151 4.35 13.06 -19.43
C TYR A 151 3.03 12.63 -18.79
N LYS A 152 2.28 11.80 -19.50
CA LYS A 152 1.14 11.09 -18.93
C LYS A 152 1.41 9.59 -18.88
N ARG A 153 0.96 8.97 -17.79
CA ARG A 153 0.99 7.52 -17.60
C ARG A 153 -0.18 6.90 -18.37
N GLU A 154 0.12 5.90 -19.19
CA GLU A 154 -0.92 5.19 -19.94
C GLU A 154 -0.92 3.70 -19.61
N LEU A 155 0.25 3.08 -19.41
CA LEU A 155 0.35 1.68 -19.00
C LEU A 155 1.28 1.51 -17.80
N VAL A 156 1.03 0.46 -17.04
CA VAL A 156 1.85 0.02 -15.90
C VAL A 156 2.03 -1.48 -16.02
N VAL A 157 3.27 -1.94 -15.99
CA VAL A 157 3.64 -3.35 -15.98
C VAL A 157 4.06 -3.70 -14.57
N VAL A 158 3.40 -4.69 -13.97
CA VAL A 158 3.72 -5.22 -12.65
C VAL A 158 3.81 -6.74 -12.74
N ASN A 159 5.00 -7.26 -12.48
CA ASN A 159 5.34 -8.66 -12.74
C ASN A 159 4.97 -9.07 -14.17
N GLU A 160 4.11 -10.07 -14.35
CA GLU A 160 3.62 -10.61 -15.62
C GLU A 160 2.39 -9.88 -16.20
N LYS A 161 1.82 -8.93 -15.46
CA LYS A 161 0.57 -8.26 -15.83
C LYS A 161 0.81 -6.87 -16.40
N VAL A 162 0.03 -6.51 -17.41
CA VAL A 162 -0.01 -5.17 -18.00
C VAL A 162 -1.36 -4.52 -17.68
N PHE A 163 -1.31 -3.34 -17.11
CA PHE A 163 -2.47 -2.54 -16.74
C PHE A 163 -2.52 -1.27 -17.57
N LYS A 164 -3.72 -0.89 -17.99
CA LYS A 164 -4.02 0.45 -18.48
C LYS A 164 -4.30 1.36 -17.28
N TYR A 165 -3.62 2.49 -17.24
CA TYR A 165 -3.84 3.53 -16.26
C TYR A 165 -4.90 4.49 -16.78
N ASN A 166 -6.03 4.59 -16.08
CA ASN A 166 -7.12 5.50 -16.42
C ASN A 166 -7.27 6.55 -15.32
N VAL A 167 -7.60 7.77 -15.74
CA VAL A 167 -7.99 8.86 -14.84
C VAL A 167 -9.38 9.31 -15.28
N THR A 168 -10.35 9.21 -14.39
CA THR A 168 -11.74 9.58 -14.65
C THR A 168 -12.14 10.76 -13.77
N ASP A 169 -12.70 11.79 -14.39
CA ASP A 169 -13.24 12.94 -13.66
C ASP A 169 -14.67 12.60 -13.18
N LYS A 170 -14.85 12.33 -11.88
CA LYS A 170 -16.17 12.10 -11.26
C LYS A 170 -16.70 13.40 -10.67
N HIS A 171 -17.92 13.77 -11.07
CA HIS A 171 -18.64 14.90 -10.52
C HIS A 171 -19.44 14.45 -9.29
N ILE A 172 -18.94 14.77 -8.09
CA ILE A 172 -19.62 14.46 -6.84
C ILE A 172 -19.90 15.78 -6.13
N ASN A 173 -21.18 16.08 -5.89
CA ASN A 173 -21.62 17.29 -5.16
C ASN A 173 -21.05 18.60 -5.71
N GLY A 174 -20.93 18.73 -7.04
CA GLY A 174 -20.40 19.92 -7.71
C GLY A 174 -18.87 20.05 -7.68
N GLN A 175 -18.16 19.11 -7.04
CA GLN A 175 -16.70 19.02 -7.09
C GLN A 175 -16.27 17.96 -8.11
N ILE A 176 -15.21 18.28 -8.87
CA ILE A 176 -14.56 17.34 -9.78
C ILE A 176 -13.50 16.60 -8.98
N ILE A 177 -13.71 15.29 -8.77
CA ILE A 177 -12.73 14.41 -8.12
C ILE A 177 -12.12 13.55 -9.22
N GLN A 178 -10.78 13.55 -9.31
CA GLN A 178 -10.06 12.66 -10.22
C GLN A 178 -9.89 11.31 -9.54
N GLU A 179 -10.46 10.27 -10.13
CA GLU A 179 -10.30 8.89 -9.68
C GLU A 179 -9.34 8.17 -10.64
N GLU A 180 -8.30 7.60 -10.07
CA GLU A 180 -7.28 6.85 -10.80
C GLU A 180 -7.56 5.35 -10.67
N GLU A 181 -7.51 4.63 -11.79
CA GLU A 181 -7.82 3.20 -11.85
C GLU A 181 -6.79 2.44 -12.70
N LEU A 182 -6.51 1.20 -12.31
CA LEU A 182 -5.74 0.25 -13.10
C LEU A 182 -6.68 -0.82 -13.68
N ILE A 183 -6.79 -0.86 -15.00
CA ILE A 183 -7.57 -1.87 -15.71
C ILE A 183 -6.61 -2.88 -16.33
N GLU A 184 -6.66 -4.13 -15.89
CA GLU A 184 -5.85 -5.20 -16.47
C GLU A 184 -6.22 -5.40 -17.95
N LEU A 185 -5.22 -5.54 -18.82
CA LEU A 185 -5.46 -5.89 -20.21
C LEU A 185 -5.94 -7.35 -20.29
N SER A 186 -7.25 -7.55 -20.39
CA SER A 186 -7.88 -8.87 -20.47
C SER A 186 -7.94 -9.45 -21.88
N GLU A 187 -7.56 -8.69 -22.90
CA GLU A 187 -7.53 -9.17 -24.28
C GLU A 187 -6.38 -10.18 -24.46
N SER A 188 -6.64 -11.29 -25.15
CA SER A 188 -5.61 -12.28 -25.46
C SER A 188 -4.56 -11.65 -26.37
N VAL A 189 -3.46 -11.18 -25.79
CA VAL A 189 -2.29 -10.70 -26.53
C VAL A 189 -1.58 -11.93 -27.10
N PRO A 190 -1.41 -12.03 -28.43
CA PRO A 190 -0.69 -13.15 -29.04
C PRO A 190 0.73 -13.31 -28.49
N ASP A 191 1.25 -14.54 -28.48
CA ASP A 191 2.64 -14.76 -28.11
C ASP A 191 3.57 -14.10 -29.13
N GLY A 192 4.53 -13.30 -28.65
CA GLY A 192 5.52 -12.67 -29.52
C GLY A 192 6.24 -11.49 -28.87
N PRO A 193 7.29 -10.97 -29.53
CA PRO A 193 7.94 -9.75 -29.08
C PRO A 193 7.06 -8.53 -29.40
N TYR A 194 6.82 -7.68 -28.38
CA TYR A 194 6.11 -6.41 -28.53
C TYR A 194 7.06 -5.24 -28.29
N LEU A 195 6.95 -4.22 -29.14
CA LEU A 195 7.67 -2.97 -28.98
C LEU A 195 6.71 -1.86 -28.57
N PHE A 196 7.02 -1.20 -27.45
CA PHE A 196 6.32 0.00 -27.01
C PHE A 196 7.03 1.27 -27.52
N ASP A 197 7.13 1.40 -28.84
CA ASP A 197 7.92 2.43 -29.55
C ASP A 197 7.56 3.89 -29.20
N LYS A 198 6.30 4.14 -28.87
CA LYS A 198 5.77 5.46 -28.52
C LYS A 198 5.88 5.81 -27.05
N TYR A 199 6.43 4.90 -26.23
CA TYR A 199 6.47 5.04 -24.79
C TYR A 199 7.90 5.17 -24.28
N ILE A 200 8.06 5.95 -23.22
CA ILE A 200 9.29 6.05 -22.46
C ILE A 200 9.10 5.22 -21.18
N PRO A 201 9.89 4.14 -20.98
CA PRO A 201 9.80 3.36 -19.77
C PRO A 201 10.39 4.15 -18.60
N ARG A 202 9.65 4.23 -17.49
CA ARG A 202 10.14 4.68 -16.19
C ARG A 202 10.06 3.51 -15.23
N ILE A 203 11.21 3.04 -14.77
CA ILE A 203 11.31 1.86 -13.90
C ILE A 203 11.35 2.31 -12.44
N LEU A 204 10.52 1.71 -11.60
CA LEU A 204 10.54 1.93 -10.16
C LEU A 204 11.25 0.76 -9.49
N PHE A 205 12.36 1.06 -8.80
CA PHE A 205 13.13 0.07 -8.04
C PHE A 205 12.76 0.09 -6.55
N SER A 206 12.65 -1.10 -5.96
CA SER A 206 12.57 -1.31 -4.52
C SER A 206 13.51 -2.45 -4.14
N PHE A 207 14.39 -2.25 -3.16
CA PHE A 207 15.36 -3.26 -2.71
C PHE A 207 16.14 -3.95 -3.84
N ASN A 208 16.65 -3.15 -4.80
CA ASN A 208 17.38 -3.64 -5.98
C ASN A 208 16.57 -4.58 -6.90
N LYS A 209 15.24 -4.68 -6.69
CA LYS A 209 14.30 -5.38 -7.55
C LYS A 209 13.44 -4.36 -8.29
N ILE A 210 13.00 -4.70 -9.50
CA ILE A 210 12.02 -3.90 -10.23
C ILE A 210 10.68 -4.09 -9.53
N ALA A 211 10.13 -3.03 -8.96
CA ALA A 211 8.81 -3.04 -8.35
C ALA A 211 7.70 -2.92 -9.41
N LEU A 212 7.91 -2.03 -10.40
CA LEU A 212 7.03 -1.87 -11.55
C LEU A 212 7.73 -1.10 -12.68
N THR A 213 7.15 -1.15 -13.88
CA THR A 213 7.54 -0.30 -15.01
C THR A 213 6.34 0.51 -15.48
N GLU A 214 6.49 1.83 -15.52
CA GLU A 214 5.51 2.74 -16.12
C GLU A 214 5.88 2.96 -17.59
N LEU A 215 4.89 2.89 -18.49
CA LEU A 215 5.08 3.28 -19.89
C LEU A 215 4.43 4.65 -20.07
N LEU A 216 5.28 5.67 -20.20
CA LEU A 216 4.88 7.07 -20.24
C LEU A 216 4.79 7.54 -21.69
N ARG A 217 3.72 8.28 -22.02
CA ARG A 217 3.61 8.98 -23.28
C ARG A 217 3.87 10.47 -23.06
N ARG A 218 4.62 11.10 -23.98
CA ARG A 218 4.75 12.56 -24.00
C ARG A 218 3.39 13.20 -24.30
N ARG A 219 2.97 14.15 -23.46
CA ARG A 219 1.82 15.01 -23.73
C ARG A 219 2.09 15.93 -24.92
N THR A 220 1.07 16.25 -25.69
CA THR A 220 1.12 17.31 -26.71
C THR A 220 1.09 18.69 -26.04
N PRO A 221 1.47 19.78 -26.74
CA PRO A 221 1.37 21.12 -26.18
C PRO A 221 -0.04 21.49 -25.68
N GLN A 222 -1.08 21.02 -26.38
CA GLN A 222 -2.48 21.23 -26.00
C GLN A 222 -2.85 20.47 -24.72
N GLU A 223 -2.39 19.23 -24.57
CA GLU A 223 -2.61 18.44 -23.36
C GLU A 223 -1.85 19.02 -22.15
N ILE A 224 -0.66 19.59 -22.36
CA ILE A 224 0.11 20.26 -21.30
C ILE A 224 -0.64 21.50 -20.81
N GLU A 225 -1.20 22.30 -21.72
CA GLU A 225 -1.97 23.49 -21.35
C GLU A 225 -3.22 23.13 -20.55
N LEU A 226 -3.96 22.10 -20.99
CA LEU A 226 -5.12 21.59 -20.26
C LEU A 226 -4.74 21.12 -18.84
N GLU A 227 -3.63 20.40 -18.71
CA GLU A 227 -3.13 19.91 -17.42
C GLU A 227 -2.70 21.07 -16.50
N ARG A 228 -2.10 22.15 -17.04
CA ARG A 228 -1.77 23.36 -16.25
C ARG A 228 -3.02 24.03 -15.70
N GLN A 229 -4.07 24.11 -16.52
CA GLN A 229 -5.35 24.69 -16.10
C GLN A 229 -6.03 23.85 -15.01
N LYS A 230 -5.92 22.52 -15.07
CA LYS A 230 -6.41 21.62 -14.00
C LYS A 230 -5.62 21.76 -12.70
N GLN A 231 -4.33 22.07 -12.76
CA GLN A 231 -3.45 22.20 -11.58
C GLN A 231 -3.39 23.64 -11.03
N ALA A 232 -4.00 24.62 -11.70
CA ALA A 232 -4.09 26.00 -11.21
C ALA A 232 -5.01 26.06 -9.97
N PRO A 233 -4.61 26.73 -8.89
CA PRO A 233 -5.47 26.90 -7.73
C PRO A 233 -6.73 27.67 -8.12
N MET A 234 -7.91 27.17 -7.72
CA MET A 234 -9.15 27.92 -7.87
C MET A 234 -9.01 29.24 -7.10
N GLU A 235 -9.08 30.38 -7.81
CA GLU A 235 -9.15 31.68 -7.16
C GLU A 235 -10.37 31.69 -6.22
N PRO A 236 -10.23 32.14 -4.97
CA PRO A 236 -11.37 32.31 -4.09
C PRO A 236 -12.32 33.29 -4.76
N GLN A 237 -13.54 32.84 -5.06
CA GLN A 237 -14.59 33.71 -5.57
C GLN A 237 -14.83 34.81 -4.53
N GLU A 238 -14.52 36.05 -4.89
CA GLU A 238 -14.86 37.22 -4.09
C GLU A 238 -16.38 37.24 -3.90
N THR A 239 -16.82 36.94 -2.68
CA THR A 239 -18.19 37.22 -2.24
C THR A 239 -18.36 38.73 -2.17
N ASN A 240 -18.92 39.31 -3.23
CA ASN A 240 -19.47 40.66 -3.19
C ASN A 240 -20.70 40.64 -2.28
N TYR A 241 -20.57 41.28 -1.11
CA TYR A 241 -21.69 41.67 -0.24
C TYR A 241 -22.33 42.97 -0.72
#